data_AF-A0A643K999-F1
#
_entry.id   AF-A0A643K999-F1
#
_cell.length_a   1.000
_cell.length_b   1.000
_cell.length_c   1.000
_cell.angle_alpha   90.00
_cell.angle_beta   90.00
_cell.angle_gamma   90.00
#
_symmetry.space_group_name_H-M   'P 1'
#
loop_
_entity.id
_entity.type
_entity.pdbx_description
1 polymer ?
#
loop_
_entity_poly.entity_id
_entity_poly.type
_entity_poly.pdbx_seq_one_letter_code
_entity_poly.pdbx_strand_id
1 'polypeptide(L)'
;MRALGRAWARLREALSKTDGGQAWSLEWSRRIETRWSCGEELIDCFRFDDGYVTTVQYKRQEVKWQLTPGQVPLASALAMARLYLEHRLTPQTDRDGRPFIGLADHGPVQVFEEIPPEPVEYVYLDGIRTLEEFPDFITVDENLRSVFERMVPAQSRTPR
;
A
#
# COMPACT_ATOMS: atom_id res chain seq x y z
N MET A 1 -1.89 14.40 16.42
CA MET A 1 -2.27 14.65 15.02
C MET A 1 -2.89 13.38 14.48
N ARG A 2 -4.24 13.28 14.48
CA ARG A 2 -5.04 12.13 14.01
C ARG A 2 -6.41 12.61 13.47
N ALA A 3 -6.53 13.89 13.16
CA ALA A 3 -7.83 14.50 12.86
C ALA A 3 -8.29 14.10 11.45
N LEU A 4 -7.40 14.24 10.46
CA LEU A 4 -7.64 13.92 9.05
C LEU A 4 -7.89 12.42 8.84
N GLY A 5 -7.06 11.55 9.44
CA GLY A 5 -7.24 10.10 9.38
C GLY A 5 -8.60 9.62 9.91
N ARG A 6 -9.07 10.19 11.03
CA ARG A 6 -10.39 9.88 11.59
C ARG A 6 -11.55 10.42 10.77
N ALA A 7 -11.39 11.59 10.15
CA ALA A 7 -12.39 12.18 9.27
C ALA A 7 -12.58 11.31 8.02
N TRP A 8 -11.47 10.91 7.38
CA TRP A 8 -11.48 10.00 6.24
C TRP A 8 -12.11 8.64 6.56
N ALA A 9 -11.72 8.01 7.69
CA ALA A 9 -12.25 6.70 8.06
C ALA A 9 -13.79 6.67 8.12
N ARG A 10 -14.41 7.75 8.60
CA ARG A 10 -15.88 7.92 8.63
C ARG A 10 -16.47 8.14 7.24
N LEU A 11 -15.81 8.92 6.41
CA LEU A 11 -16.24 9.18 5.03
C LEU A 11 -16.22 7.90 4.19
N ARG A 12 -15.17 7.08 4.34
CA ARG A 12 -15.02 5.80 3.64
C ARG A 12 -16.16 4.83 3.96
N GLU A 13 -16.56 4.71 5.22
CA GLU A 13 -17.67 3.85 5.65
C GLU A 13 -19.01 4.23 4.98
N ALA A 14 -19.19 5.53 4.68
CA ALA A 14 -20.34 6.01 3.93
C ALA A 14 -20.25 5.71 2.41
N LEU A 15 -19.05 5.76 1.83
CA LEU A 15 -18.80 5.58 0.39
C LEU A 15 -18.71 4.11 -0.05
N SER A 16 -18.30 3.18 0.84
CA SER A 16 -18.19 1.74 0.51
C SER A 16 -19.51 1.08 0.09
N LYS A 17 -20.65 1.79 0.17
CA LYS A 17 -21.95 1.30 -0.31
C LYS A 17 -22.19 1.50 -1.82
N THR A 18 -21.28 2.17 -2.55
CA THR A 18 -21.65 2.71 -3.87
C THR A 18 -20.86 2.17 -5.07
N ASP A 19 -19.77 1.41 -4.91
CA ASP A 19 -18.88 1.16 -6.06
C ASP A 19 -19.00 -0.25 -6.68
N GLY A 20 -19.49 -0.28 -7.93
CA GLY A 20 -19.61 -1.44 -8.80
C GLY A 20 -18.49 -1.54 -9.84
N GLY A 21 -17.31 -0.99 -9.52
CA GLY A 21 -16.11 -1.09 -10.34
C GLY A 21 -15.47 -2.48 -10.38
N GLN A 22 -14.57 -2.71 -11.33
CA GLN A 22 -13.80 -3.94 -11.43
C GLN A 22 -12.91 -4.11 -10.20
N ALA A 23 -13.18 -5.14 -9.40
CA ALA A 23 -12.47 -5.38 -8.15
C ALA A 23 -11.15 -6.12 -8.38
N TRP A 24 -10.14 -5.76 -7.60
CA TRP A 24 -8.90 -6.52 -7.52
C TRP A 24 -9.15 -7.93 -6.98
N SER A 25 -8.47 -8.90 -7.57
CA SER A 25 -8.48 -10.29 -7.13
C SER A 25 -7.09 -10.72 -6.69
N LEU A 26 -7.00 -11.45 -5.58
CA LEU A 26 -5.77 -12.12 -5.16
C LEU A 26 -5.61 -13.38 -6.00
N GLU A 27 -4.68 -13.38 -6.96
CA GLU A 27 -4.46 -14.56 -7.81
C GLU A 27 -3.76 -15.67 -7.03
N TRP A 28 -2.72 -15.30 -6.28
CA TRP A 28 -1.98 -16.24 -5.45
C TRP A 28 -1.11 -15.53 -4.41
N SER A 29 -0.79 -16.25 -3.34
CA SER A 29 0.16 -15.82 -2.32
C SER A 29 1.02 -17.01 -1.89
N ARG A 30 2.34 -16.86 -1.98
CA ARG A 30 3.37 -17.83 -1.59
C ARG A 30 4.30 -17.19 -0.57
N ARG A 31 5.26 -17.95 -0.05
CA ARG A 31 6.20 -17.48 0.99
C ARG A 31 7.06 -16.29 0.57
N ILE A 32 7.35 -16.15 -0.71
CA ILE A 32 8.29 -15.12 -1.21
C ILE A 32 7.63 -14.15 -2.19
N GLU A 33 6.36 -14.34 -2.54
CA GLU A 33 5.70 -13.52 -3.54
C GLU A 33 4.18 -13.62 -3.40
N THR A 34 3.49 -12.53 -3.66
CA THR A 34 2.03 -12.43 -3.76
C THR A 34 1.66 -11.59 -4.98
N ARG A 35 0.62 -12.01 -5.69
CA ARG A 35 0.11 -11.33 -6.88
C ARG A 35 -1.37 -11.00 -6.78
N TRP A 36 -1.72 -9.79 -7.16
CA TRP A 36 -3.09 -9.34 -7.40
C TRP A 36 -3.29 -8.96 -8.85
N SER A 37 -4.52 -9.08 -9.35
CA SER A 37 -4.88 -8.63 -10.69
C SER A 37 -6.24 -7.94 -10.76
N CYS A 38 -6.34 -6.99 -11.68
CA CYS A 38 -7.57 -6.29 -12.03
C CYS A 38 -7.54 -6.00 -13.53
N GLY A 39 -8.26 -6.80 -14.33
CA GLY A 39 -8.22 -6.69 -15.78
C GLY A 39 -6.79 -6.90 -16.32
N GLU A 40 -6.24 -5.87 -16.96
CA GLU A 40 -4.90 -5.88 -17.55
C GLU A 40 -3.79 -5.40 -16.59
N GLU A 41 -4.15 -5.05 -15.34
CA GLU A 41 -3.18 -4.63 -14.32
C GLU A 41 -2.83 -5.77 -13.37
N LEU A 42 -1.54 -5.84 -13.02
CA LEU A 42 -1.01 -6.75 -12.01
C LEU A 42 -0.27 -5.97 -10.94
N ILE A 43 -0.35 -6.44 -9.70
CA ILE A 43 0.55 -6.02 -8.63
C ILE A 43 1.27 -7.24 -8.10
N ASP A 44 2.60 -7.16 -8.05
CA ASP A 44 3.46 -8.15 -7.42
C ASP A 44 4.07 -7.55 -6.16
N CYS A 45 4.01 -8.27 -5.05
CA CYS A 45 4.83 -8.01 -3.87
C CYS A 45 5.70 -9.23 -3.62
N PHE A 46 7.02 -9.10 -3.73
CA PHE A 46 7.95 -10.22 -3.64
C PHE A 46 9.19 -9.89 -2.81
N ARG A 47 9.79 -10.93 -2.24
CA ARG A 47 11.04 -10.84 -1.51
C ARG A 47 12.18 -10.59 -2.49
N PHE A 48 13.01 -9.61 -2.17
CA PHE A 48 14.24 -9.30 -2.89
C PHE A 48 15.33 -9.07 -1.84
N ASP A 49 16.36 -9.92 -1.87
CA ASP A 49 17.42 -9.94 -0.86
C ASP A 49 16.85 -10.06 0.57
N ASP A 50 17.19 -9.11 1.45
CA ASP A 50 16.72 -9.04 2.83
C ASP A 50 15.41 -8.25 3.02
N GLY A 51 14.83 -7.73 1.93
CA GLY A 51 13.58 -6.95 1.98
C GLY A 51 12.54 -7.42 0.97
N TYR A 52 11.57 -6.55 0.73
CA TYR A 52 10.46 -6.77 -0.17
C TYR A 52 10.30 -5.59 -1.12
N VAL A 53 9.89 -5.88 -2.34
CA VAL A 53 9.63 -4.92 -3.41
C VAL A 53 8.20 -5.12 -3.87
N THR A 54 7.51 -4.01 -4.15
CA THR A 54 6.19 -4.04 -4.78
C THR A 54 6.25 -3.36 -6.13
N THR A 55 5.65 -3.99 -7.13
CA THR A 55 5.58 -3.47 -8.50
C THR A 55 4.17 -3.52 -9.04
N VAL A 56 3.83 -2.58 -9.90
CA VAL A 56 2.63 -2.64 -10.74
C VAL A 56 3.05 -2.85 -12.20
N GLN A 57 2.26 -3.63 -12.92
CA GLN A 57 2.43 -3.91 -14.34
C GLN A 57 1.13 -3.69 -15.09
N TYR A 58 1.23 -3.02 -16.24
CA TYR A 58 0.16 -2.91 -17.22
C TYR A 58 0.46 -3.83 -18.39
N LYS A 59 -0.26 -4.95 -18.50
CA LYS A 59 0.02 -6.01 -19.48
C LYS A 59 0.01 -5.49 -20.92
N ARG A 60 -0.99 -4.68 -21.28
CA ARG A 60 -1.18 -4.20 -22.65
C ARG A 60 -0.09 -3.24 -23.12
N GLN A 61 0.46 -2.44 -22.21
CA GLN A 61 1.50 -1.46 -22.50
C GLN A 61 2.91 -2.04 -22.30
N GLU A 62 3.03 -3.25 -21.77
CA GLU A 62 4.30 -3.89 -21.39
C GLU A 62 5.15 -3.03 -20.43
N VAL A 63 4.50 -2.17 -19.65
CA VAL A 63 5.17 -1.30 -18.67
C VAL A 63 5.06 -1.91 -17.29
N LYS A 64 6.19 -1.98 -16.59
CA LYS A 64 6.29 -2.38 -15.18
C LYS A 64 7.12 -1.34 -14.42
N TRP A 65 6.63 -0.91 -13.26
CA TRP A 65 7.37 -0.02 -12.37
C TRP A 65 7.22 -0.40 -10.90
N GLN A 66 8.13 0.10 -10.08
CA GLN A 66 8.14 -0.13 -8.64
C GLN A 66 7.24 0.88 -7.93
N LEU A 67 6.43 0.39 -6.99
CA LEU A 67 5.71 1.22 -6.01
C LEU A 67 6.60 1.52 -4.80
N THR A 68 7.51 0.60 -4.47
CA THR A 68 8.53 0.77 -3.44
C THR A 68 9.77 1.46 -4.05
N PRO A 69 10.49 2.33 -3.32
CA PRO A 69 11.71 2.98 -3.82
C PRO A 69 12.92 2.04 -3.89
N GLY A 70 12.74 0.78 -3.49
CA GLY A 70 13.75 -0.25 -3.37
C GLY A 70 13.25 -1.34 -2.42
N GLN A 71 14.17 -2.05 -1.77
CA GLN A 71 13.80 -3.04 -0.76
C GLN A 71 13.36 -2.36 0.55
N VAL A 72 12.18 -2.74 1.03
CA VAL A 72 11.59 -2.24 2.28
C VAL A 72 11.10 -3.41 3.15
N PRO A 73 10.77 -3.20 4.44
CA PRO A 73 10.11 -4.23 5.24
C PRO A 73 8.82 -4.74 4.58
N LEU A 74 8.44 -6.00 4.87
CA LEU A 74 7.23 -6.61 4.30
C LEU A 74 5.98 -5.76 4.53
N ALA A 75 5.80 -5.24 5.74
CA ALA A 75 4.63 -4.43 6.07
C ALA A 75 4.60 -3.13 5.25
N SER A 76 5.73 -2.44 5.09
CA SER A 76 5.88 -1.29 4.19
C SER A 76 5.54 -1.62 2.73
N ALA A 77 6.07 -2.73 2.20
CA ALA A 77 5.76 -3.16 0.83
C ALA A 77 4.26 -3.43 0.64
N LEU A 78 3.65 -4.15 1.59
CA LEU A 78 2.22 -4.41 1.58
C LEU A 78 1.36 -3.15 1.76
N ALA A 79 1.81 -2.17 2.55
CA ALA A 79 1.13 -0.89 2.68
C ALA A 79 1.10 -0.15 1.32
N MET A 80 2.21 -0.12 0.60
CA MET A 80 2.26 0.50 -0.75
C MET A 80 1.44 -0.29 -1.77
N ALA A 81 1.43 -1.63 -1.69
CA ALA A 81 0.54 -2.45 -2.49
C ALA A 81 -0.94 -2.10 -2.22
N ARG A 82 -1.34 -2.04 -0.94
CA ARG A 82 -2.72 -1.72 -0.55
C ARG A 82 -3.12 -0.30 -0.88
N LEU A 83 -2.20 0.67 -0.79
CA LEU A 83 -2.45 2.03 -1.25
C LEU A 83 -2.91 2.04 -2.72
N TYR A 84 -2.22 1.28 -3.57
CA TYR A 84 -2.60 1.18 -4.98
C TYR A 84 -3.87 0.34 -5.21
N LEU A 85 -4.04 -0.76 -4.48
CA LEU A 85 -5.24 -1.61 -4.58
C LEU A 85 -6.52 -0.86 -4.19
N GLU A 86 -6.47 -0.08 -3.11
CA GLU A 86 -7.64 0.61 -2.56
C GLU A 86 -7.87 1.99 -3.20
N HIS A 87 -6.80 2.72 -3.54
CA HIS A 87 -6.88 4.13 -3.94
C HIS A 87 -6.29 4.42 -5.32
N ARG A 88 -5.65 3.45 -5.98
CA ARG A 88 -4.92 3.64 -7.25
C ARG A 88 -3.83 4.72 -7.19
N LEU A 89 -3.24 4.91 -6.01
CA LEU A 89 -2.20 5.92 -5.78
C LEU A 89 -0.82 5.28 -5.73
N THR A 90 0.16 5.97 -6.31
CA THR A 90 1.58 5.63 -6.21
C THR A 90 2.25 6.55 -5.20
N PRO A 91 3.01 6.03 -4.21
CA PRO A 91 3.77 6.87 -3.29
C PRO A 91 4.72 7.80 -4.03
N GLN A 92 4.88 9.02 -3.52
CA GLN A 92 5.95 9.92 -3.94
C GLN A 92 7.21 9.66 -3.11
N THR A 93 8.37 10.10 -3.61
CA THR A 93 9.64 9.91 -2.93
C THR A 93 10.20 11.27 -2.53
N ASP A 94 10.54 11.46 -1.26
CA ASP A 94 11.18 12.69 -0.81
C ASP A 94 12.68 12.73 -1.20
N ARG A 95 13.35 13.84 -0.87
CA ARG A 95 14.77 14.04 -1.18
C ARG A 95 15.70 12.97 -0.58
N ASP A 96 15.27 12.31 0.49
CA ASP A 96 16.04 11.30 1.21
C ASP A 96 15.72 9.87 0.70
N GLY A 97 14.92 9.77 -0.37
CA GLY A 97 14.53 8.49 -0.95
C GLY A 97 13.35 7.83 -0.23
N ARG A 98 12.66 8.55 0.67
CA ARG A 98 11.63 7.98 1.52
C ARG A 98 10.25 8.09 0.87
N PRO A 99 9.49 6.98 0.78
CA PRO A 99 8.18 6.95 0.15
C PRO A 99 7.13 7.55 1.09
N PHE A 100 6.32 8.47 0.56
CA PHE A 100 5.25 9.12 1.30
C PHE A 100 3.99 9.32 0.44
N ILE A 101 2.88 9.55 1.12
CA ILE A 101 1.62 10.00 0.52
C ILE A 101 1.08 11.18 1.34
N GLY A 102 0.35 12.10 0.72
CA GLY A 102 -0.40 13.12 1.44
C GLY A 102 -1.69 12.53 1.97
N LEU A 103 -2.15 13.00 3.13
CA LEU A 103 -3.48 12.70 3.66
C LEU A 103 -4.24 14.01 3.80
N ALA A 104 -5.26 14.17 2.97
CA ALA A 104 -6.22 15.28 3.02
C ALA A 104 -7.49 14.88 3.78
N ASP A 105 -8.41 15.83 3.95
CA ASP A 105 -9.73 15.58 4.56
C ASP A 105 -10.54 14.51 3.80
N HIS A 106 -10.34 14.43 2.49
CA HIS A 106 -11.06 13.53 1.59
C HIS A 106 -10.30 12.24 1.28
N GLY A 107 -9.18 11.97 1.96
CA GLY A 107 -8.43 10.72 1.85
C GLY A 107 -6.98 10.89 1.42
N PRO A 108 -6.29 9.77 1.10
CA PRO A 108 -4.91 9.83 0.62
C PRO A 108 -4.85 10.49 -0.76
N VAL A 109 -3.82 11.30 -1.00
CA VAL A 109 -3.61 12.04 -2.25
C VAL A 109 -2.13 12.06 -2.63
N GLN A 110 -1.85 12.09 -3.93
CA GLN A 110 -0.49 12.35 -4.42
C GLN A 110 -0.16 13.83 -4.34
N VAL A 111 0.99 14.16 -3.78
CA VAL A 111 1.47 15.55 -3.63
C VAL A 111 2.56 15.80 -4.67
N PHE A 112 2.26 16.61 -5.67
CA PHE A 112 3.20 16.93 -6.77
C PHE A 112 3.88 18.29 -6.60
N GLU A 113 3.33 19.16 -5.77
CA GLU A 113 3.80 20.53 -5.56
C GLU A 113 4.23 20.73 -4.10
N GLU A 114 5.21 21.60 -3.87
CA GLU A 114 5.71 21.92 -2.52
C GLU A 114 4.63 22.55 -1.64
N ILE A 115 3.71 23.31 -2.24
CA ILE A 115 2.53 23.88 -1.57
C ILE A 115 1.30 23.23 -2.19
N PRO A 116 0.73 22.18 -1.58
CA PRO A 116 -0.47 21.56 -2.10
C PRO A 116 -1.66 22.54 -2.05
N PRO A 117 -2.65 22.37 -2.95
CA PRO A 117 -3.82 23.25 -3.03
C PRO A 117 -4.69 23.22 -1.77
N GLU A 118 -4.50 22.20 -0.92
CA GLU A 118 -5.15 22.04 0.37
C GLU A 118 -4.12 21.56 1.42
N PRO A 119 -4.38 21.75 2.73
CA PRO A 119 -3.52 21.20 3.77
C PRO A 119 -3.51 19.66 3.72
N VAL A 120 -2.31 19.08 3.73
CA VAL A 120 -2.11 17.62 3.77
C VAL A 120 -1.18 17.24 4.91
N GLU A 121 -1.44 16.11 5.55
CA GLU A 121 -0.48 15.45 6.45
C GLU A 121 0.37 14.46 5.65
N TYR A 122 1.70 14.59 5.73
CA TYR A 122 2.60 13.65 5.05
C TYR A 122 2.70 12.34 5.85
N VAL A 123 2.34 11.22 5.20
CA VAL A 123 2.38 9.89 5.80
C VAL A 123 3.46 9.07 5.10
N TYR A 124 4.51 8.74 5.85
CA TYR A 124 5.64 7.95 5.36
C TYR A 124 5.34 6.45 5.44
N LEU A 125 5.75 5.72 4.41
CA LEU A 125 5.41 4.31 4.20
C LEU A 125 6.62 3.37 4.30
N ASP A 126 7.83 3.88 4.57
CA ASP A 126 9.06 3.09 4.73
C ASP A 126 9.24 2.48 6.12
N GLY A 127 8.71 3.12 7.15
CA GLY A 127 8.92 2.75 8.56
C GLY A 127 7.99 1.68 9.12
N ILE A 128 7.06 1.14 8.33
CA ILE A 128 6.00 0.23 8.80
C ILE A 128 6.56 -1.19 8.97
N ARG A 129 6.43 -1.74 10.18
CA ARG A 129 6.98 -3.06 10.55
C ARG A 129 5.90 -4.11 10.75
N THR A 130 4.71 -3.69 11.12
CA THR A 130 3.57 -4.55 11.46
C THR A 130 2.30 -4.07 10.79
N LEU A 131 1.27 -4.91 10.73
CA LEU A 131 -0.03 -4.51 10.15
C LEU A 131 -0.75 -3.50 11.05
N GLU A 132 -0.46 -3.49 12.34
CA GLU A 132 -1.03 -2.57 13.34
C GLU A 132 -0.51 -1.14 13.17
N GLU A 133 0.62 -0.97 12.49
CA GLU A 133 1.22 0.33 12.15
C GLU A 133 0.69 0.90 10.83
N PHE A 134 -0.25 0.21 10.17
CA PHE A 134 -0.81 0.69 8.91
C PHE A 134 -1.56 2.02 9.11
N PRO A 135 -1.41 2.98 8.18
CA PRO A 135 -2.22 4.19 8.18
C PRO A 135 -3.72 3.87 8.14
N ASP A 136 -4.54 4.66 8.83
CA ASP A 136 -5.99 4.45 8.98
C ASP A 136 -6.76 4.37 7.63
N PHE A 137 -6.21 4.95 6.56
CA PHE A 137 -6.79 4.91 5.22
C PHE A 137 -6.54 3.59 4.48
N ILE A 138 -5.69 2.70 5.01
CA ILE A 138 -5.45 1.36 4.47
C ILE A 138 -6.25 0.33 5.27
N THR A 139 -6.97 -0.53 4.56
CA THR A 139 -7.78 -1.57 5.20
C THR A 139 -6.95 -2.81 5.50
N VAL A 140 -6.96 -3.26 6.76
CA VAL A 140 -6.40 -4.54 7.19
C VAL A 140 -7.49 -5.59 7.32
N ASP A 141 -7.77 -6.27 6.21
CA ASP A 141 -8.71 -7.39 6.12
C ASP A 141 -8.02 -8.75 6.39
N GLU A 142 -8.82 -9.81 6.49
CA GLU A 142 -8.31 -11.15 6.77
C GLU A 142 -7.42 -11.72 5.64
N ASN A 143 -7.68 -11.33 4.40
CA ASN A 143 -6.86 -11.73 3.27
C ASN A 143 -5.45 -11.13 3.38
N LEU A 144 -5.35 -9.86 3.76
CA LEU A 144 -4.08 -9.19 3.98
C LEU A 144 -3.31 -9.80 5.15
N ARG A 145 -3.99 -10.12 6.27
CA ARG A 145 -3.37 -10.85 7.40
C ARG A 145 -2.78 -12.18 6.95
N SER A 146 -3.58 -12.97 6.21
CA SER A 146 -3.13 -14.24 5.64
C SER A 146 -1.92 -14.10 4.70
N VAL A 147 -1.87 -13.04 3.88
CA VAL A 147 -0.72 -12.73 3.00
C VAL A 147 0.51 -12.40 3.83
N PHE A 148 0.38 -11.51 4.82
CA PHE A 148 1.48 -11.10 5.70
C PHE A 148 2.07 -12.31 6.44
N GLU A 149 1.22 -13.11 7.09
CA GLU A 149 1.64 -14.30 7.83
C GLU A 149 2.35 -15.31 6.95
N ARG A 150 1.92 -15.46 5.69
CA ARG A 150 2.52 -16.39 4.74
C ARG A 150 3.89 -15.92 4.26
N MET A 151 4.06 -14.61 4.09
CA MET A 151 5.28 -14.01 3.55
C MET A 151 6.31 -13.66 4.61
N VAL A 152 5.92 -13.49 5.88
CA VAL A 152 6.86 -13.14 6.96
C VAL A 152 7.93 -14.24 7.12
N PRO A 153 9.23 -13.91 7.21
CA PRO A 153 10.28 -14.91 7.37
C PRO A 153 10.08 -15.74 8.64
N ALA A 154 10.39 -17.04 8.56
CA ALA A 154 10.25 -17.96 9.71
C ALA A 154 11.09 -17.55 10.93
N GLN A 155 12.18 -16.79 10.75
CA GLN A 155 13.03 -16.29 11.84
C GLN A 155 12.37 -15.13 12.61
N SER A 156 11.39 -14.44 12.02
CA SER A 156 10.63 -13.38 12.67
C SER A 156 9.49 -13.90 13.55
N ARG A 157 9.19 -15.21 13.47
CA ARG A 157 8.19 -15.90 14.29
C ARG A 157 8.80 -16.37 15.61
N THR A 158 9.36 -15.47 16.41
CA THR A 158 9.71 -15.80 17.79
C THR A 158 8.47 -15.54 18.65
N PRO A 159 7.86 -16.57 19.28
CA PRO A 159 6.84 -16.33 20.30
C PRO A 159 7.53 -15.69 21.51
N ARG A 160 6.94 -14.61 22.04
CA ARG A 160 7.22 -14.20 23.42
C ARG A 160 6.65 -15.23 24.38
#